data_AF-A0A383RCC5-F1
#
_entry.id   AF-A0A383RCC5-F1
#
_cell.length_a   1.000
_cell.length_b   1.000
_cell.length_c   1.000
_cell.angle_alpha   90.00
_cell.angle_beta   90.00
_cell.angle_gamma   90.00
#
_symmetry.space_group_name_H-M   'P 1'
#
loop_
_entity.id
_entity.type
_entity.pdbx_description
1 polymer ?
#
loop_
_entity_poly.entity_id
_entity_poly.type
_entity_poly.pdbx_seq_one_letter_code
_entity_poly.pdbx_strand_id
1 'polypeptide(L)'
;MATHNIEIAIDLAQGTFHHTYLDNGQLKLQTIHTKDENGNVIYQNYGWWESSIIELKDTLHSFQSLVKQLDTKAKYKILTKTSHDRTTWSNYEEINTADGSIKSPLAKYIMFKIEVTPDLVPRHFIIDDFQKDKFKLAYVNSENGEFCLKKLYNYRFTRDNAWKHDGTLLRKKIEKSKFKKIDQLILQS
;
A
#
# COMPACT_ATOMS: atom_id res chain seq x y z
N MET A 1 11.75 51.15 -9.24
CA MET A 1 11.25 50.64 -7.96
C MET A 1 11.87 49.27 -7.75
N ALA A 2 12.64 49.07 -6.67
CA ALA A 2 13.37 47.84 -6.42
C ALA A 2 12.43 46.78 -5.83
N THR A 3 12.16 45.72 -6.58
CA THR A 3 11.49 44.51 -6.09
C THR A 3 12.36 43.88 -5.01
N HIS A 4 11.93 44.00 -3.76
CA HIS A 4 12.57 43.31 -2.64
C HIS A 4 12.08 41.87 -2.64
N ASN A 5 12.93 40.94 -3.09
CA ASN A 5 12.67 39.51 -2.94
C ASN A 5 12.93 39.16 -1.47
N ILE A 6 11.86 38.93 -0.72
CA ILE A 6 11.93 38.42 0.65
C ILE A 6 11.85 36.90 0.56
N GLU A 7 12.85 36.20 1.07
CA GLU A 7 12.82 34.74 1.19
C GLU A 7 12.04 34.36 2.46
N ILE A 8 10.88 33.71 2.32
CA ILE A 8 10.19 33.11 3.47
C ILE A 8 10.86 31.76 3.74
N ALA A 9 11.52 31.58 4.88
CA ALA A 9 12.00 30.25 5.26
C ALA A 9 10.80 29.42 5.73
N ILE A 10 10.39 28.42 4.96
CA ILE A 10 9.35 27.48 5.38
C ILE A 10 10.00 26.30 6.08
N ASP A 11 9.64 26.10 7.34
CA ASP A 11 10.01 24.89 8.07
C ASP A 11 8.97 23.81 7.82
N LEU A 12 9.34 22.80 7.02
CA LEU A 12 8.48 21.65 6.75
C LEU A 12 8.14 20.86 8.02
N ALA A 13 8.94 20.96 9.09
CA ALA A 13 8.64 20.31 10.35
C ALA A 13 7.43 20.92 11.08
N GLN A 14 7.05 22.17 10.76
CA GLN A 14 6.01 22.94 11.46
C GLN A 14 4.67 23.00 10.69
N GLY A 15 4.24 21.86 10.14
CA GLY A 15 3.01 21.75 9.36
C GLY A 15 2.18 20.52 9.66
N THR A 16 1.03 20.44 8.99
CA THR A 16 0.11 19.31 9.05
C THR A 16 0.40 18.36 7.90
N PHE A 17 0.65 17.11 8.23
CA PHE A 17 0.94 16.06 7.26
C PHE A 17 -0.29 15.18 7.03
N HIS A 18 -0.56 14.85 5.77
CA HIS A 18 -1.59 13.90 5.40
C HIS A 18 -1.03 12.92 4.37
N HIS A 19 -0.93 11.64 4.74
CA HIS A 19 -0.29 10.60 3.93
C HIS A 19 1.14 10.97 3.48
N THR A 20 1.78 11.87 4.22
CA THR A 20 3.15 12.34 4.01
C THR A 20 3.90 12.32 5.34
N TYR A 21 5.22 12.41 5.28
CA TYR A 21 6.08 12.58 6.44
C TYR A 21 7.39 13.25 6.01
N LEU A 22 8.12 13.80 6.99
CA LEU A 22 9.45 14.36 6.76
C LEU A 22 10.51 13.30 7.04
N ASP A 23 11.42 13.10 6.09
CA ASP A 23 12.58 12.22 6.23
C ASP A 23 13.83 12.96 5.77
N ASN A 24 14.80 13.16 6.67
CA ASN A 24 16.03 13.92 6.41
C ASN A 24 15.79 15.28 5.73
N GLY A 25 14.73 15.99 6.15
CA GLY A 25 14.37 17.31 5.60
C GLY A 25 13.66 17.27 4.25
N GLN A 26 13.34 16.09 3.73
CA GLN A 26 12.58 15.92 2.48
C GLN A 26 11.16 15.43 2.77
N LEU A 27 10.17 16.05 2.12
CA LEU A 27 8.79 15.59 2.21
C LEU A 27 8.63 14.32 1.37
N LYS A 28 8.16 13.23 2.00
CA LYS A 28 7.93 11.93 1.36
C LYS A 28 6.50 11.46 1.55
N LEU A 29 6.00 10.66 0.62
CA LEU A 29 4.72 9.96 0.76
C LEU A 29 4.86 8.82 1.76
N GLN A 30 3.84 8.63 2.60
CA GLN A 30 3.77 7.47 3.49
C GLN A 30 3.68 6.18 2.69
N THR A 31 4.14 5.10 3.30
CA THR A 31 4.10 3.76 2.72
C THR A 31 2.81 3.08 3.14
N ILE A 32 2.22 2.30 2.25
CA ILE A 32 1.18 1.36 2.66
C ILE A 32 1.86 0.15 3.31
N HIS A 33 1.19 -0.49 4.27
CA HIS A 33 1.76 -1.60 5.05
C HIS A 33 1.93 -2.90 4.24
N THR A 34 1.71 -2.84 2.92
CA THR A 34 1.80 -3.94 1.97
C THR A 34 3.01 -3.76 1.08
N LYS A 35 3.79 -4.83 0.88
CA LYS A 35 4.87 -4.89 -0.11
C LYS A 35 4.38 -5.58 -1.38
N ASP A 36 5.03 -5.32 -2.51
CA ASP A 36 4.74 -6.07 -3.74
C ASP A 36 5.37 -7.48 -3.71
N GLU A 37 5.15 -8.25 -4.78
CA GLU A 37 5.69 -9.61 -4.96
C GLU A 37 7.23 -9.70 -4.84
N ASN A 38 7.93 -8.59 -5.09
CA ASN A 38 9.39 -8.50 -5.03
C ASN A 38 9.88 -7.90 -3.70
N GLY A 39 8.97 -7.67 -2.75
CA GLY A 39 9.29 -7.06 -1.46
C GLY A 39 9.55 -5.55 -1.51
N ASN A 40 9.26 -4.89 -2.62
CA ASN A 40 9.38 -3.44 -2.72
C ASN A 40 8.27 -2.77 -1.93
N VAL A 41 8.64 -1.64 -1.33
CA VAL A 41 7.72 -0.77 -0.61
C VAL A 41 6.76 -0.10 -1.60
N ILE A 42 5.51 0.05 -1.18
CA ILE A 42 4.47 0.74 -1.94
C ILE A 42 4.12 2.02 -1.19
N TYR A 43 4.01 3.11 -1.93
CA TYR A 43 3.68 4.44 -1.40
C TYR A 43 2.20 4.74 -1.59
N GLN A 44 1.66 5.64 -0.78
CA GLN A 44 0.33 6.22 -0.97
C GLN A 44 0.24 6.87 -2.36
N ASN A 45 -0.92 6.79 -3.00
CA ASN A 45 -1.13 7.35 -4.35
C ASN A 45 -1.28 8.88 -4.35
N TYR A 46 -1.44 9.49 -3.17
CA TYR A 46 -1.56 10.92 -2.97
C TYR A 46 -1.29 11.27 -1.52
N GLY A 47 -0.69 12.44 -1.30
CA GLY A 47 -0.52 13.01 0.01
C GLY A 47 -0.26 14.51 -0.07
N TRP A 48 -0.40 15.18 1.06
CA TRP A 48 -0.14 16.61 1.12
C TRP A 48 0.46 17.02 2.46
N TRP A 49 1.11 18.17 2.46
CA TRP A 49 1.58 18.88 3.64
C TRP A 49 1.05 20.31 3.60
N GLU A 50 0.62 20.84 4.73
CA GLU A 50 0.12 22.21 4.84
C GLU A 50 0.86 22.95 5.95
N SER A 51 1.38 24.14 5.65
CA SER A 51 2.09 24.97 6.63
C SER A 51 1.15 25.48 7.72
N SER A 52 1.73 25.86 8.86
CA SER A 52 1.09 26.80 9.77
C SER A 52 0.86 28.17 9.09
N ILE A 53 0.02 29.01 9.71
CA ILE A 53 -0.25 30.37 9.22
C ILE A 53 1.01 31.21 9.37
N ILE A 54 1.46 31.82 8.27
CA ILE A 54 2.62 32.71 8.23
C ILE A 54 2.10 34.16 8.12
N GLU A 55 2.56 35.03 9.01
CA GLU A 55 2.30 36.47 8.95
C GLU A 55 3.37 37.17 8.13
N LEU A 56 2.94 37.82 7.05
CA LEU A 56 3.79 38.58 6.15
C LEU A 56 3.95 39.98 6.73
N LYS A 57 5.21 40.37 7.01
CA LYS A 57 5.55 41.74 7.45
C LYS A 57 5.58 42.75 6.30
N ASP A 58 5.80 42.27 5.07
CA ASP A 58 5.85 43.05 3.83
C ASP A 58 5.09 42.31 2.71
N THR A 59 4.63 43.06 1.70
CA THR A 59 3.91 42.50 0.54
C THR A 59 4.88 41.73 -0.36
N LEU A 60 4.89 40.41 -0.22
CA LEU A 60 5.74 39.48 -0.94
C LEU A 60 5.25 39.21 -2.37
N HIS A 61 6.20 39.06 -3.30
CA HIS A 61 5.90 38.81 -4.72
C HIS A 61 6.47 37.49 -5.29
N SER A 62 7.44 36.83 -4.65
CA SER A 62 8.07 35.62 -5.21
C SER A 62 8.70 34.69 -4.16
N PHE A 63 8.80 33.41 -4.51
CA PHE A 63 9.26 32.34 -3.63
C PHE A 63 10.20 31.35 -4.35
N GLN A 64 11.52 31.56 -4.26
CA GLN A 64 12.51 30.72 -4.98
C GLN A 64 13.07 29.52 -4.20
N SER A 65 12.91 29.43 -2.86
CA SER A 65 13.68 28.44 -2.06
C SER A 65 12.98 27.08 -1.81
N LEU A 66 11.65 26.97 -1.95
CA LEU A 66 10.86 25.75 -1.61
C LEU A 66 11.11 24.62 -2.62
N VAL A 67 11.31 25.00 -3.88
CA VAL A 67 11.43 24.08 -5.02
C VAL A 67 12.63 23.13 -4.85
N LYS A 68 13.66 23.53 -4.09
CA LYS A 68 14.90 22.76 -3.88
C LYS A 68 14.79 21.63 -2.84
N GLN A 69 13.73 21.59 -2.03
CA GLN A 69 13.61 20.63 -0.90
C GLN A 69 12.68 19.44 -1.18
N LEU A 70 12.19 19.29 -2.41
CA LEU A 70 11.24 18.24 -2.78
C LEU A 70 11.96 17.09 -3.51
N ASP A 71 11.59 15.84 -3.18
CA ASP A 71 12.12 14.65 -3.84
C ASP A 71 11.73 14.66 -5.33
N THR A 72 12.74 14.74 -6.20
CA THR A 72 12.61 15.00 -7.64
C THR A 72 11.97 13.86 -8.45
N LYS A 73 11.66 12.72 -7.81
CA LYS A 73 11.00 11.58 -8.47
C LYS A 73 9.48 11.62 -8.44
N ALA A 74 8.87 12.42 -7.57
CA ALA A 74 7.41 12.55 -7.50
C ALA A 74 6.96 13.85 -8.17
N LYS A 75 5.76 13.83 -8.76
CA LYS A 75 5.11 15.07 -9.21
C LYS A 75 4.61 15.80 -7.98
N TYR A 76 4.86 17.10 -7.91
CA TYR A 76 4.35 17.92 -6.84
C TYR A 76 3.72 19.20 -7.36
N LYS A 77 2.83 19.75 -6.54
CA LYS A 77 2.24 21.08 -6.72
C LYS A 77 2.41 21.87 -5.44
N ILE A 78 2.82 23.12 -5.57
CA ILE A 78 2.87 24.05 -4.45
C ILE A 78 1.73 25.02 -4.64
N LEU A 79 0.83 25.07 -3.66
CA LEU A 79 -0.32 25.94 -3.64
C LEU A 79 -0.21 26.92 -2.48
N THR A 80 -0.78 28.09 -2.66
CA THR A 80 -0.88 29.12 -1.63
C THR A 80 -2.33 29.54 -1.44
N LYS A 81 -2.69 29.92 -0.22
CA LYS A 81 -3.91 30.67 0.05
C LYS A 81 -3.58 31.82 0.99
N THR A 82 -4.31 32.92 0.90
CA THR A 82 -4.02 34.13 1.66
C THR A 82 -5.25 34.61 2.42
N SER A 83 -5.01 35.39 3.48
CA SER A 83 -6.06 35.94 4.34
C SER A 83 -5.65 37.30 4.89
N HIS A 84 -6.62 38.18 5.09
CA HIS A 84 -6.42 39.48 5.74
C HIS A 84 -6.61 39.41 7.27
N ASP A 85 -7.42 38.46 7.74
CA ASP A 85 -7.98 38.39 9.10
C ASP A 85 -7.72 37.05 9.83
N ARG A 86 -7.03 36.10 9.17
CA ARG A 86 -6.80 34.70 9.62
C ARG A 86 -8.04 33.81 9.64
N THR A 87 -9.22 34.36 9.34
CA THR A 87 -10.50 33.63 9.39
C THR A 87 -11.09 33.41 8.00
N THR A 88 -11.02 34.42 7.15
CA THR A 88 -11.50 34.37 5.77
C THR A 88 -10.32 34.13 4.85
N TRP A 89 -10.31 32.97 4.18
CA TRP A 89 -9.22 32.55 3.32
C TRP A 89 -9.62 32.58 1.85
N SER A 90 -8.68 32.97 0.98
CA SER A 90 -8.82 32.76 -0.46
C SER A 90 -8.83 31.26 -0.78
N ASN A 91 -9.18 30.94 -2.02
CA ASN A 91 -8.94 29.60 -2.54
C ASN A 91 -7.43 29.32 -2.64
N TYR A 92 -7.09 28.03 -2.65
CA TYR A 92 -5.75 27.57 -2.97
C TYR A 92 -5.46 27.79 -4.45
N GLU A 93 -4.33 28.44 -4.75
CA GLU A 93 -3.85 28.65 -6.10
C GLU A 93 -2.44 28.13 -6.27
N GLU A 94 -2.19 27.46 -7.38
CA GLU A 94 -0.87 26.91 -7.72
C GLU A 94 0.09 28.04 -8.07
N ILE A 95 1.26 28.06 -7.41
CA ILE A 95 2.31 29.04 -7.71
C ILE A 95 2.84 28.83 -9.12
N ASN A 96 3.47 29.84 -9.70
CA ASN A 96 4.24 29.62 -10.92
C ASN A 96 5.56 28.92 -10.57
N THR A 97 5.71 27.67 -11.00
CA THR A 97 6.90 26.86 -10.69
C THR A 97 8.16 27.30 -11.44
N ALA A 98 8.02 28.11 -12.51
CA ALA A 98 9.16 28.57 -13.30
C ALA A 98 9.92 29.73 -12.64
N ASP A 99 9.20 30.65 -11.99
CA ASP A 99 9.77 31.85 -11.36
C ASP A 99 9.48 31.95 -9.85
N GLY A 100 8.66 31.05 -9.31
CA GLY A 100 8.25 31.03 -7.91
C GLY A 100 7.21 32.09 -7.56
N SER A 101 6.57 32.75 -8.53
CA SER A 101 5.59 33.81 -8.27
C SER A 101 4.30 33.27 -7.65
N ILE A 102 3.78 33.99 -6.66
CA ILE A 102 2.54 33.67 -5.95
C ILE A 102 1.38 34.27 -6.74
N LYS A 103 0.38 33.44 -7.08
CA LYS A 103 -0.83 33.89 -7.79
C LYS A 103 -1.94 34.34 -6.85
N SER A 104 -1.95 33.78 -5.64
CA SER A 104 -2.94 34.14 -4.62
C SER A 104 -2.93 35.64 -4.34
N PRO A 105 -4.08 36.23 -3.99
CA PRO A 105 -4.18 37.66 -3.70
C PRO A 105 -3.19 38.11 -2.62
N LEU A 106 -2.65 39.32 -2.76
CA LEU A 106 -1.83 39.91 -1.70
C LEU A 106 -2.67 40.08 -0.43
N ALA A 107 -2.16 39.55 0.69
CA ALA A 107 -2.77 39.73 2.00
C ALA A 107 -1.70 39.62 3.11
N LYS A 108 -2.13 39.85 4.35
CA LYS A 108 -1.24 39.84 5.53
C LYS A 108 -0.84 38.43 5.96
N TYR A 109 -1.66 37.44 5.69
CA TYR A 109 -1.44 36.05 6.08
C TYR A 109 -1.40 35.14 4.88
N ILE A 110 -0.52 34.14 4.93
CA ILE A 110 -0.39 33.12 3.89
C ILE A 110 -0.25 31.73 4.50
N MET A 111 -0.78 30.74 3.79
CA MET A 111 -0.55 29.32 4.06
C MET A 111 -0.11 28.64 2.77
N PHE A 112 0.80 27.68 2.92
CA PHE A 112 1.31 26.87 1.83
C PHE A 112 0.77 25.46 1.94
N LYS A 113 0.45 24.88 0.79
CA LYS A 113 0.11 23.47 0.68
C LYS A 113 0.97 22.84 -0.40
N ILE A 114 1.65 21.75 -0.07
CA ILE A 114 2.42 20.96 -1.01
C ILE A 114 1.65 19.67 -1.24
N GLU A 115 1.20 19.44 -2.46
CA GLU A 115 0.57 18.19 -2.86
C GLU A 115 1.58 17.34 -3.61
N VAL A 116 1.64 16.05 -3.27
CA VAL A 116 2.59 15.09 -3.83
C VAL A 116 1.83 13.91 -4.42
N THR A 117 2.14 13.61 -5.68
CA THR A 117 1.56 12.49 -6.44
C THR A 117 2.69 11.67 -7.06
N PRO A 118 2.80 10.37 -6.74
CA PRO A 118 3.83 9.54 -7.33
C PRO A 118 3.46 9.19 -8.79
N ASP A 119 4.45 8.81 -9.58
CA ASP A 119 4.16 8.17 -10.86
C ASP A 119 3.57 6.77 -10.64
N LEU A 120 2.48 6.49 -11.34
CA LEU A 120 1.79 5.21 -11.25
C LEU A 120 2.53 4.19 -12.13
N VAL A 121 2.97 3.10 -11.51
CA VAL A 121 3.62 1.98 -12.18
C VAL A 121 2.76 0.72 -11.96
N PRO A 122 2.43 -0.05 -13.01
CA PRO A 122 1.73 -1.32 -12.85
C PRO A 122 2.52 -2.25 -11.92
N ARG A 123 1.83 -2.91 -10.99
CA ARG A 123 2.43 -3.90 -10.10
C ARG A 123 1.56 -5.14 -10.01
N HIS A 124 2.22 -6.29 -9.85
CA HIS A 124 1.55 -7.55 -9.57
C HIS A 124 1.54 -7.81 -8.06
N PHE A 125 0.45 -8.42 -7.61
CA PHE A 125 0.25 -8.83 -6.24
C PHE A 125 -0.07 -10.32 -6.22
N ILE A 126 0.71 -11.08 -5.46
CA ILE A 126 0.39 -12.47 -5.16
C ILE A 126 -0.58 -12.47 -3.98
N ILE A 127 -1.85 -12.79 -4.25
CA ILE A 127 -2.87 -12.91 -3.19
C ILE A 127 -2.69 -14.22 -2.42
N ASP A 128 -2.35 -15.29 -3.12
CA ASP A 128 -1.97 -16.58 -2.55
C ASP A 128 -1.09 -17.33 -3.56
N ASP A 129 0.04 -17.86 -3.11
CA ASP A 129 0.98 -18.66 -3.90
C ASP A 129 0.71 -20.16 -3.79
N PHE A 130 -0.33 -20.58 -3.06
CA PHE A 130 -0.72 -21.97 -2.84
C PHE A 130 0.47 -22.86 -2.48
N GLN A 131 1.36 -22.37 -1.62
CA GLN A 131 2.55 -23.14 -1.25
C GLN A 131 2.18 -24.55 -0.79
N LYS A 132 3.06 -25.48 -1.14
CA LYS A 132 2.98 -26.86 -0.71
C LYS A 132 2.74 -26.93 0.81
N ASP A 133 1.76 -27.73 1.21
CA ASP A 133 1.40 -27.97 2.61
C ASP A 133 0.85 -26.76 3.40
N LYS A 134 0.52 -25.65 2.74
CA LYS A 134 -0.15 -24.50 3.37
C LYS A 134 -1.53 -24.87 3.95
N PHE A 135 -2.27 -25.75 3.27
CA PHE A 135 -3.62 -26.15 3.64
C PHE A 135 -3.66 -27.59 4.15
N LYS A 136 -3.45 -27.79 5.45
CA LYS A 136 -3.49 -29.12 6.09
C LYS A 136 -4.91 -29.54 6.50
N LEU A 137 -5.82 -29.62 5.53
CA LEU A 137 -7.18 -30.11 5.75
C LEU A 137 -7.29 -31.56 5.29
N ALA A 138 -7.96 -32.42 6.08
CA ALA A 138 -8.03 -33.86 5.82
C ALA A 138 -8.66 -34.24 4.46
N TYR A 139 -9.42 -33.32 3.86
CA TYR A 139 -10.17 -33.48 2.62
C TYR A 139 -9.61 -32.66 1.46
N VAL A 140 -8.50 -31.94 1.65
CA VAL A 140 -7.81 -31.17 0.61
C VAL A 140 -6.48 -31.85 0.31
N ASN A 141 -6.14 -31.96 -0.96
CA ASN A 141 -4.79 -32.23 -1.39
C ASN A 141 -4.13 -30.90 -1.75
N SER A 142 -2.98 -30.61 -1.13
CA SER A 142 -2.14 -29.42 -1.40
C SER A 142 -0.67 -29.80 -1.61
N GLU A 143 -0.36 -31.07 -1.86
CA GLU A 143 1.03 -31.58 -1.87
C GLU A 143 1.85 -31.13 -3.10
N ASN A 144 1.19 -30.67 -4.16
CA ASN A 144 1.81 -30.26 -5.44
C ASN A 144 1.50 -28.80 -5.85
N GLY A 145 1.11 -27.95 -4.90
CA GLY A 145 0.68 -26.57 -5.21
C GLY A 145 -0.70 -26.46 -5.87
N GLU A 146 -1.40 -27.59 -6.04
CA GLU A 146 -2.79 -27.62 -6.46
C GLU A 146 -3.70 -27.60 -5.24
N PHE A 147 -4.73 -26.76 -5.23
CA PHE A 147 -5.79 -26.81 -4.22
C PHE A 147 -6.98 -27.61 -4.75
N CYS A 148 -6.99 -28.93 -4.49
CA CYS A 148 -8.07 -29.79 -4.95
C CYS A 148 -8.62 -30.68 -3.83
N LEU A 149 -9.86 -31.17 -4.00
CA LEU A 149 -10.42 -32.15 -3.08
C LEU A 149 -9.62 -33.44 -3.15
N LYS A 150 -9.32 -34.02 -1.98
CA LYS A 150 -8.65 -35.32 -1.88
C LYS A 150 -9.56 -36.40 -2.48
N LYS A 151 -9.10 -37.00 -3.57
CA LYS A 151 -9.79 -38.09 -4.29
C LYS A 151 -9.19 -39.47 -4.01
N LEU A 152 -7.92 -39.52 -3.63
CA LEU A 152 -7.19 -40.77 -3.38
C LEU A 152 -7.00 -41.00 -1.87
N TYR A 153 -7.39 -42.18 -1.42
CA TYR A 153 -7.33 -42.58 -0.01
C TYR A 153 -6.67 -43.96 0.09
N ASN A 154 -5.57 -44.02 0.83
CA ASN A 154 -4.84 -45.26 1.06
C ASN A 154 -5.24 -45.84 2.42
N TYR A 155 -5.62 -47.11 2.42
CA TYR A 155 -5.98 -47.84 3.64
C TYR A 155 -5.15 -49.11 3.77
N ARG A 156 -4.71 -49.38 4.99
CA ARG A 156 -4.15 -50.69 5.34
C ARG A 156 -5.29 -51.63 5.70
N PHE A 157 -5.31 -52.80 5.06
CA PHE A 157 -6.22 -53.88 5.42
C PHE A 157 -5.71 -54.58 6.68
N THR A 158 -6.64 -55.12 7.46
CA THR A 158 -6.34 -55.94 8.63
C THR A 158 -6.69 -57.39 8.35
N ARG A 159 -5.83 -58.32 8.79
CA ARG A 159 -6.08 -59.75 8.69
C ARG A 159 -7.27 -60.14 9.58
N ASP A 160 -8.20 -60.89 9.01
CA ASP A 160 -9.29 -61.48 9.77
C ASP A 160 -8.83 -62.81 10.38
N ASN A 161 -8.58 -62.81 11.69
CA ASN A 161 -8.14 -63.98 12.43
C ASN A 161 -9.28 -64.99 12.70
N ALA A 162 -10.54 -64.62 12.45
CA ALA A 162 -11.67 -65.53 12.56
C ALA A 162 -11.89 -66.37 11.29
N TRP A 163 -11.15 -66.08 10.21
CA TRP A 163 -11.18 -66.87 8.98
C TRP A 163 -10.46 -68.21 9.17
N LYS A 164 -11.17 -69.32 8.99
CA LYS A 164 -10.67 -70.69 9.24
C LYS A 164 -10.50 -71.55 7.99
N HIS A 165 -10.73 -70.99 6.80
CA HIS A 165 -10.57 -71.71 5.53
C HIS A 165 -9.20 -71.43 4.92
N ASP A 166 -8.82 -72.22 3.93
CA ASP A 166 -7.59 -72.03 3.18
C ASP A 166 -7.48 -70.61 2.62
N GLY A 167 -6.28 -70.03 2.72
CA GLY A 167 -5.98 -68.66 2.32
C GLY A 167 -5.98 -67.65 3.47
N THR A 168 -5.95 -66.36 3.12
CA THR A 168 -5.96 -65.24 4.08
C THR A 168 -7.01 -64.23 3.66
N LEU A 169 -7.89 -63.87 4.60
CA LEU A 169 -8.88 -62.83 4.38
C LEU A 169 -8.41 -61.50 4.99
N LEU A 170 -8.31 -60.48 4.14
CA LEU A 170 -7.98 -59.11 4.53
C LEU A 170 -9.25 -58.25 4.46
N ARG A 171 -9.56 -57.52 5.53
CA ARG A 171 -10.78 -56.70 5.62
C ARG A 171 -10.46 -55.26 6.02
N LYS A 172 -11.27 -54.33 5.52
CA LYS A 172 -11.29 -52.92 5.94
C LYS A 172 -12.71 -52.39 5.87
N LYS A 173 -13.16 -51.73 6.93
CA LYS A 173 -14.43 -51.00 6.95
C LYS A 173 -14.20 -49.57 6.46
N ILE A 174 -14.99 -49.13 5.48
CA ILE A 174 -15.02 -47.77 4.96
C ILE A 174 -16.37 -47.15 5.37
N GLU A 175 -16.34 -46.00 6.04
CA GLU A 175 -17.55 -45.31 6.49
C GLU A 175 -18.23 -44.61 5.31
N LYS A 176 -19.49 -44.97 5.02
CA LYS A 176 -20.29 -44.35 3.96
C LYS A 176 -20.46 -42.83 4.16
N SER A 177 -20.52 -42.36 5.41
CA SER A 177 -20.64 -40.93 5.72
C SER A 177 -19.47 -40.08 5.19
N LYS A 178 -18.30 -40.68 5.00
CA LYS A 178 -17.08 -40.00 4.53
C LYS A 178 -17.01 -39.89 3.00
N PHE A 179 -17.85 -40.60 2.26
CA PHE A 179 -17.78 -40.69 0.79
C PHE A 179 -19.15 -40.62 0.15
N LYS A 180 -19.34 -39.67 -0.78
CA LYS A 180 -20.57 -39.63 -1.60
C LYS A 180 -20.60 -40.74 -2.66
N LYS A 181 -19.43 -41.08 -3.23
CA LYS A 181 -19.25 -42.08 -4.27
C LYS A 181 -17.84 -42.67 -4.19
N ILE A 182 -17.68 -43.93 -4.56
CA ILE A 182 -16.39 -44.60 -4.75
C ILE A 182 -16.34 -45.02 -6.22
N ASP A 183 -15.42 -44.46 -7.00
CA ASP A 183 -15.30 -44.74 -8.42
C ASP A 183 -14.45 -45.99 -8.69
N GLN A 184 -13.38 -46.20 -7.92
CA GLN A 184 -12.45 -47.31 -8.12
C GLN A 184 -11.83 -47.75 -6.79
N LEU A 185 -11.56 -49.05 -6.68
CA LEU A 185 -10.73 -49.65 -5.62
C LEU A 185 -9.55 -50.35 -6.30
N ILE A 186 -8.33 -49.98 -5.91
CA ILE A 186 -7.10 -50.58 -6.41
C ILE A 186 -6.42 -51.30 -5.25
N LEU A 187 -6.13 -52.58 -5.45
CA LEU A 187 -5.31 -53.35 -4.51
C LEU A 187 -3.85 -53.16 -4.89
N GLN A 188 -3.06 -52.64 -3.97
CA GLN A 188 -1.61 -52.50 -4.11
C GLN A 188 -0.95 -53.56 -3.22
N SER A 189 -0.19 -54.46 -3.84
CA SER A 189 0.57 -55.54 -3.19
C SER A 189 1.97 -55.09 -2.81
#